data_AF-A0A3D5JGN5-F1
#
_entry.id   AF-A0A3D5JGN5-F1
#
_cell.length_a   1.000
_cell.length_b   1.000
_cell.length_c   1.000
_cell.angle_alpha   90.00
_cell.angle_beta   90.00
_cell.angle_gamma   90.00
#
_symmetry.space_group_name_H-M   'P 1'
#
loop_
_entity.id
_entity.type
_entity.pdbx_description
1 polymer ?
#
loop_
_entity_poly.entity_id
_entity_poly.type
_entity_poly.pdbx_seq_one_letter_code
_entity_poly.pdbx_strand_id
1 'polypeptide(L)'
;FARQLSEFEAEVATIQKEIQYRREAIDIAFQEAQENLRRIALEIVTDVAREMRLDFVLERESVLIFVPRFNISDEVLRRLDERTKDVRIEVTNTDKPADE
;
A
#
# COMPACT_ATOMS: atom_id res chain seq x y z
N PHE A 1 0.50 -8.99 46.95
CA PHE A 1 -0.78 -9.30 46.27
C PHE A 1 -1.43 -8.09 45.63
N ALA A 2 -2.12 -7.17 46.32
CA ALA A 2 -2.80 -6.03 45.64
C ALA A 2 -1.85 -5.12 44.81
N ARG A 3 -0.65 -4.84 45.32
CA ARG A 3 0.36 -4.03 44.62
C ARG A 3 0.92 -4.72 43.35
N GLN A 4 1.26 -6.00 43.46
CA GLN A 4 1.75 -6.81 42.35
C GLN A 4 0.68 -7.03 41.26
N LEU A 5 -0.60 -7.11 41.65
CA LEU A 5 -1.70 -7.20 40.69
C LEU A 5 -1.87 -5.88 39.91
N SER A 6 -1.81 -4.74 40.61
CA SER A 6 -1.88 -3.42 39.98
C SER A 6 -0.68 -3.14 39.05
N GLU A 7 0.52 -3.58 39.41
CA GLU A 7 1.71 -3.48 38.56
C GLU A 7 1.57 -4.33 37.30
N PHE A 8 1.08 -5.57 37.43
CA PHE A 8 0.81 -6.45 36.29
C PHE A 8 -0.27 -5.90 35.36
N GLU A 9 -1.36 -5.37 35.91
CA GLU A 9 -2.43 -4.72 35.13
C GLU A 9 -1.91 -3.51 34.34
N ALA A 10 -1.04 -2.69 34.95
CA ALA A 10 -0.42 -1.55 34.28
C ALA A 10 0.54 -1.97 33.15
N GLU A 11 1.31 -3.04 33.35
CA GLU A 11 2.23 -3.57 32.34
C GLU A 11 1.46 -4.15 31.14
N VAL A 12 0.41 -4.93 31.40
CA VAL A 12 -0.47 -5.48 30.36
C VAL A 12 -1.15 -4.35 29.58
N ALA A 13 -1.65 -3.31 30.25
CA ALA A 13 -2.27 -2.17 29.60
C ALA A 13 -1.28 -1.43 28.67
N THR A 14 -0.02 -1.29 29.10
CA THR A 14 1.05 -0.68 28.30
C THR A 14 1.36 -1.50 27.05
N ILE A 15 1.53 -2.82 27.20
CA ILE A 15 1.78 -3.74 26.09
C ILE A 15 0.61 -3.75 25.10
N GLN A 16 -0.63 -3.78 25.60
CA GLN A 16 -1.81 -3.72 24.73
C GLN A 16 -1.85 -2.43 23.91
N LYS A 17 -1.53 -1.28 24.54
CA LYS A 17 -1.47 0.02 23.88
C LYS A 17 -0.37 0.05 22.80
N GLU A 18 0.80 -0.48 23.10
CA GLU A 18 1.92 -0.55 22.13
C GLU A 18 1.57 -1.43 20.93
N ILE A 19 0.92 -2.59 21.14
CA ILE A 19 0.46 -3.45 20.06
C ILE A 19 -0.55 -2.73 19.17
N GLN A 20 -1.47 -1.96 19.75
CA GLN A 20 -2.44 -1.17 18.98
C GLN A 20 -1.75 -0.14 18.10
N TYR A 21 -0.81 0.63 18.64
CA TYR A 21 -0.05 1.62 17.87
C TYR A 21 0.76 0.99 16.72
N ARG A 22 1.42 -0.15 16.99
CA ARG A 22 2.16 -0.86 15.94
C ARG A 22 1.25 -1.33 14.80
N ARG A 23 0.03 -1.78 15.11
CA ARG A 23 -0.96 -2.16 14.09
C ARG A 23 -1.37 -0.95 13.24
N GLU A 24 -1.71 0.16 13.90
CA GLU A 24 -2.09 1.39 13.21
C GLU A 24 -0.98 1.90 12.28
N ALA A 25 0.27 1.92 12.74
CA ALA A 25 1.42 2.32 11.92
C ALA A 25 1.63 1.40 10.70
N ILE A 26 1.42 0.09 10.87
CA ILE A 26 1.48 -0.87 9.74
C ILE A 26 0.34 -0.63 8.76
N ASP A 27 -0.88 -0.41 9.25
CA ASP A 27 -2.04 -0.17 8.41
C ASP A 27 -1.85 1.11 7.59
N ILE A 28 -1.36 2.20 8.19
CA ILE A 28 -1.02 3.44 7.50
C ILE A 28 0.04 3.20 6.42
N ALA A 29 1.17 2.59 6.78
CA ALA A 29 2.25 2.33 5.82
C ALA A 29 1.78 1.43 4.66
N PHE A 30 0.88 0.49 4.93
CA PHE A 30 0.29 -0.36 3.90
C PHE A 30 -0.63 0.41 2.96
N GLN A 31 -1.47 1.32 3.49
CA GLN A 31 -2.29 2.20 2.64
C GLN A 31 -1.42 3.11 1.77
N GLU A 32 -0.40 3.74 2.33
CA GLU A 32 0.53 4.60 1.57
C GLU A 32 1.25 3.83 0.47
N ALA A 33 1.71 2.60 0.77
CA ALA A 33 2.34 1.73 -0.22
C ALA A 33 1.36 1.38 -1.35
N GLN A 34 0.10 1.08 -1.05
CA GLN A 34 -0.92 0.81 -2.07
C GLN A 34 -1.21 2.04 -2.94
N GLU A 35 -1.30 3.23 -2.35
CA GLU A 35 -1.53 4.46 -3.11
C GLU A 35 -0.35 4.77 -4.03
N ASN A 36 0.87 4.61 -3.53
CA ASN A 36 2.08 4.78 -4.34
C ASN A 36 2.13 3.77 -5.50
N LEU A 37 1.80 2.50 -5.23
CA LEU A 37 1.73 1.47 -6.27
C LEU A 37 0.68 1.80 -7.33
N ARG A 38 -0.51 2.24 -6.91
CA ARG A 38 -1.58 2.68 -7.81
C ARG A 38 -1.16 3.84 -8.68
N ARG A 39 -0.44 4.82 -8.12
CA ARG A 39 0.09 5.97 -8.86
C ARG A 39 1.07 5.54 -9.94
N ILE A 40 2.02 4.67 -9.60
CA ILE A 40 3.00 4.13 -10.55
C ILE A 40 2.29 3.36 -11.67
N ALA A 41 1.30 2.53 -11.33
CA ALA A 41 0.50 1.81 -12.32
C ALA A 41 -0.23 2.76 -13.28
N LEU A 42 -0.85 3.84 -12.78
CA LEU A 42 -1.52 4.85 -13.61
C LEU A 42 -0.57 5.60 -14.55
N GLU A 43 0.63 5.94 -14.08
CA GLU A 43 1.67 6.52 -14.95
C GLU A 43 2.02 5.58 -16.09
N ILE A 44 2.26 4.30 -15.78
CA ILE A 44 2.60 3.28 -16.76
C ILE A 44 1.46 3.08 -17.77
N VAL A 45 0.21 3.00 -17.30
CA VAL A 45 -0.97 2.91 -18.19
C VAL A 45 -1.02 4.10 -19.12
N THR A 46 -0.75 5.31 -18.61
CA THR A 46 -0.76 6.54 -19.41
C THR A 46 0.37 6.56 -20.43
N ASP A 47 1.55 6.03 -20.10
CA ASP A 47 2.68 5.91 -21.03
C ASP A 47 2.37 4.92 -22.15
N VAL A 48 1.88 3.73 -21.80
CA VAL A 48 1.50 2.69 -22.77
C VAL A 48 0.36 3.18 -23.67
N ALA A 49 -0.64 3.86 -23.12
CA ALA A 49 -1.73 4.45 -23.90
C ALA A 49 -1.23 5.50 -24.91
N ARG A 50 -0.28 6.37 -24.50
CA ARG A 50 0.34 7.36 -25.40
C ARG A 50 1.13 6.70 -26.52
N GLU A 51 1.93 5.69 -26.22
CA GLU A 51 2.73 4.94 -27.21
C GLU A 51 1.84 4.24 -28.24
N MET A 52 0.76 3.62 -27.78
CA MET A 52 -0.21 2.91 -28.62
C MET A 52 -1.26 3.83 -29.27
N ARG A 53 -1.22 5.14 -28.98
CA ARG A 53 -2.20 6.15 -29.43
C ARG A 53 -3.64 5.76 -29.08
N LEU A 54 -3.83 5.30 -27.85
CA LEU A 54 -5.15 4.96 -27.29
C LEU A 54 -5.73 6.20 -26.61
N ASP A 55 -6.92 6.63 -27.04
CA ASP A 55 -7.62 7.77 -26.44
C ASP A 55 -8.33 7.40 -25.12
N PHE A 56 -8.68 6.13 -24.93
CA PHE A 56 -9.38 5.63 -23.75
C PHE A 56 -8.87 4.27 -23.30
N VAL A 57 -8.71 4.11 -21.98
CA VAL A 57 -8.43 2.84 -21.31
C VAL A 57 -9.61 2.54 -20.38
N LEU A 58 -10.14 1.32 -20.46
CA LEU A 58 -11.29 0.87 -19.68
C LEU A 58 -10.91 -0.34 -18.83
N GLU A 59 -11.50 -0.44 -17.65
CA GLU A 59 -11.33 -1.62 -16.82
C GLU A 59 -11.98 -2.84 -17.46
N ARG A 60 -11.30 -3.98 -17.41
CA ARG A 60 -11.73 -5.21 -18.08
C ARG A 60 -13.15 -5.65 -17.68
N GLU A 61 -13.50 -5.46 -16.41
CA GLU A 61 -14.80 -5.85 -15.84
C GLU A 61 -15.97 -4.99 -16.35
N SER A 62 -15.69 -3.75 -16.78
CA SER A 62 -16.70 -2.82 -17.31
C SER A 62 -17.01 -3.06 -18.80
N VAL A 63 -16.31 -3.97 -19.47
CA VAL A 63 -16.39 -4.18 -20.92
C VAL A 63 -17.09 -5.50 -21.25
N LEU A 64 -18.26 -5.41 -21.90
CA LEU A 64 -19.06 -6.58 -22.31
C LEU A 64 -18.46 -7.34 -23.51
N ILE A 65 -17.87 -6.62 -24.49
CA ILE A 65 -17.26 -7.19 -25.70
C ILE A 65 -15.88 -6.59 -25.87
N PHE A 66 -14.85 -7.45 -25.94
CA PHE A 66 -13.45 -7.05 -25.95
C PHE A 66 -12.65 -7.86 -26.98
N VAL A 67 -11.81 -7.18 -27.76
CA VAL A 67 -10.88 -7.84 -28.68
C VAL A 67 -9.51 -7.97 -27.99
N PRO A 68 -8.95 -9.18 -27.83
CA PRO A 68 -7.73 -9.43 -27.04
C PRO A 68 -6.52 -8.57 -27.41
N ARG A 69 -6.41 -8.11 -28.66
CA ARG A 69 -5.30 -7.26 -29.15
C ARG A 69 -5.21 -5.88 -28.49
N PHE A 70 -6.25 -5.45 -27.78
CA PHE A 70 -6.25 -4.18 -27.03
C PHE A 70 -5.94 -4.39 -25.54
N ASN A 71 -5.52 -5.59 -25.13
CA ASN A 71 -5.14 -5.85 -23.76
C ASN A 71 -3.75 -5.27 -23.48
N ILE A 72 -3.71 -4.18 -22.71
CA ILE A 72 -2.45 -3.56 -22.28
C ILE A 72 -2.00 -4.05 -20.90
N SER A 73 -2.80 -4.86 -20.20
CA SER A 73 -2.53 -5.28 -18.82
C SER A 73 -1.19 -6.01 -18.69
N ASP A 74 -0.84 -6.87 -19.64
CA ASP A 74 0.41 -7.64 -19.61
C ASP A 74 1.64 -6.73 -19.70
N GLU A 75 1.58 -5.72 -20.58
CA GLU A 75 2.67 -4.74 -20.74
C GLU A 75 2.77 -3.78 -19.55
N VAL A 76 1.62 -3.38 -18.99
CA VAL A 76 1.56 -2.57 -17.77
C VAL A 76 2.16 -3.34 -16.59
N LEU A 77 1.78 -4.61 -16.40
CA LEU A 77 2.33 -5.47 -15.35
C LEU A 77 3.84 -5.64 -15.50
N ARG A 78 4.34 -5.89 -16.71
CA ARG A 78 5.77 -6.02 -16.97
C ARG A 78 6.56 -4.75 -16.59
N ARG A 79 6.06 -3.57 -16.99
CA ARG A 79 6.69 -2.28 -16.66
C ARG A 79 6.56 -1.93 -15.17
N LEU A 80 5.46 -2.35 -14.55
CA LEU A 80 5.24 -2.16 -13.11
C LEU A 80 6.28 -2.97 -12.34
N ASP A 81 6.43 -4.26 -12.66
CA ASP A 81 7.45 -5.13 -12.06
C ASP A 81 8.87 -4.57 -12.27
N GLU A 82 9.17 -4.00 -13.44
CA GLU A 82 10.46 -3.35 -13.69
C GLU A 82 10.70 -2.11 -12.81
N ARG A 83 9.68 -1.28 -12.58
CA ARG A 83 9.79 -0.06 -11.75
C ARG A 83 9.70 -0.34 -10.25
N THR A 84 9.09 -1.45 -9.84
CA THR A 84 8.82 -1.76 -8.41
C THR A 84 9.82 -2.74 -7.79
N LYS A 85 10.74 -3.31 -8.57
CA LYS A 85 11.80 -4.24 -8.12
C LYS A 85 12.57 -3.80 -6.88
N ASP A 86 12.76 -2.49 -6.70
CA ASP A 86 13.52 -1.91 -5.59
C ASP A 86 12.67 -1.05 -4.63
N VAL A 87 11.33 -1.16 -4.68
CA VAL A 87 10.45 -0.38 -3.82
C VAL A 87 10.63 -0.82 -2.37
N ARG A 88 11.32 0.02 -1.59
CA ARG A 88 11.41 -0.10 -0.13
C ARG A 88 10.16 0.54 0.47
N ILE A 89 9.39 -0.25 1.21
CA ILE A 89 8.28 0.26 2.01
C ILE A 89 8.88 0.76 3.32
N GLU A 90 8.93 2.08 3.47
CA GLU A 90 9.37 2.72 4.72
C GLU A 90 8.15 2.85 5.65
N VAL A 91 8.18 2.12 6.77
CA VAL A 91 7.16 2.25 7.81
C VAL A 91 7.52 3.47 8.66
N THR A 92 6.90 4.61 8.39
CA THR A 92 7.08 5.80 9.24
C THR A 92 6.15 5.68 10.45
N ASN A 93 6.73 5.35 11.60
CA ASN A 93 6.03 5.39 12.87
C ASN A 93 5.92 6.86 13.31
N THR A 94 4.85 7.54 12.91
CA THR A 94 4.53 8.86 13.45
C THR A 94 4.04 8.64 14.88
N ASP A 95 4.81 9.14 15.85
CA ASP A 95 4.57 9.12 17.30
C ASP A 95 5.10 7.91 18.08
N LYS A 96 6.44 7.81 18.13
CA LYS A 96 7.06 7.66 19.45
C LYS A 96 6.83 9.00 20.17
N PRO A 97 6.07 9.08 21.29
CA PRO A 97 6.17 10.28 22.12
C PRO A 97 7.65 10.43 22.45
N ALA A 98 8.20 11.62 22.18
CA ALA A 98 9.55 11.97 22.58
C ALA A 98 9.70 11.55 24.05
N ASP A 99 10.68 10.68 24.30
CA ASP A 99 11.05 10.31 25.66
C ASP A 99 11.23 11.62 26.46
N GLU A 100 10.60 11.62 27.63
CA GLU A 100 10.53 12.67 28.66
C GLU A 100 11.90 13.31 28.99
#